data_AF-A0AAV9NNP7-F1
#
_entry.id   AF-A0AAV9NNP7-F1
#
_cell.length_a   1.000
_cell.length_b   1.000
_cell.length_c   1.000
_cell.angle_alpha   90.00
_cell.angle_beta   90.00
_cell.angle_gamma   90.00
#
_symmetry.space_group_name_H-M   'P 1'
#
loop_
_entity.id
_entity.type
_entity.pdbx_description
1 polymer ?
#
loop_
_entity_poly.entity_id
_entity_poly.type
_entity_poly.pdbx_seq_one_letter_code
_entity_poly.pdbx_strand_id
1 'polypeptide(L)'
;MASCPFQKLCWVHPVDDQPPFLVTASGPLLISLDSKDGSVLSQWPKQDETTQHKYSQESTENGERSTKRQKLDTDDHVALSRQTSQDSIEIISERKKGERRKPKVETTKQPNFSHLVATSDGTTVVGVMTEDKSINVFQVLSAGELSLQSKRSMPKRMCAIILTPDEKTILVGDKFGDVYSLPLHPAEDWVAQKSEQKEVFIPSATELTVHTKGNLEALRQQREQKIRNPKKEGPDFEHKLLLGHVSLLTDVVIAEIQDGLKRKQFILTSDRDEHIRVSRGVSQAHIIEAYCMGHREFVSCLSIMPWKSEYLVAGSGEPSLKVFDWQNGRLLDEELFHGAVQQDITNALPEADEGRTVDRLAVTGIWPIHYSAAQNSPNTSQPPHILLVALEGLPLLLSYKLDDYGKLLHHQTLTLAGNILDVGIGPALWDIVVSIDTVHRPGSVKTLRPEETPAPELFETFELFSNLDDMNDSTEQLEHYTELRWERSSYAMLLNNAAAAVERIKVSTEPPPQSKGVYGAVGEVLYGLENLRKKSHGEANVDGEEPLEEAIVEAEMGTTPEPIIAEQVHV
;
A
#
# COMPACT_ATOMS: atom_id res chain seq x y z
N MET A 1 24.10 8.73 -3.03
CA MET A 1 23.33 7.83 -2.14
C MET A 1 22.76 8.66 -1.02
N ALA A 2 21.47 8.53 -0.71
CA ALA A 2 20.79 9.28 0.34
C ALA A 2 20.28 8.34 1.42
N SER A 3 20.28 8.76 2.68
CA SER A 3 19.62 7.98 3.76
C SER A 3 18.14 7.87 3.47
N CYS A 4 17.57 6.68 3.66
CA CYS A 4 16.14 6.47 3.53
C CYS A 4 15.40 7.38 4.52
N PRO A 5 14.39 8.17 4.10
CA PRO A 5 13.57 8.94 5.03
C PRO A 5 12.72 7.99 5.89
N PHE A 6 11.97 8.54 6.83
CA PHE A 6 10.97 7.76 7.58
C PHE A 6 9.68 7.72 6.75
N GLN A 7 9.18 6.53 6.39
CA GLN A 7 8.01 6.41 5.52
C GLN A 7 6.69 6.25 6.26
N LYS A 8 6.72 5.69 7.47
CA LYS A 8 5.51 5.39 8.24
C LYS A 8 5.71 5.70 9.72
N LEU A 9 4.68 6.25 10.33
CA LEU A 9 4.60 6.64 11.73
C LEU A 9 3.44 5.89 12.40
N CYS A 10 3.66 5.40 13.61
CA CYS A 10 2.63 4.75 14.40
C CYS A 10 2.85 5.01 15.88
N TRP A 11 1.89 5.64 16.53
CA TRP A 11 1.91 5.85 17.97
C TRP A 11 1.46 4.58 18.70
N VAL A 12 2.19 4.24 19.76
CA VAL A 12 1.86 3.13 20.64
C VAL A 12 1.51 3.69 22.01
N HIS A 13 0.35 3.26 22.54
CA HIS A 13 -0.18 3.69 23.84
C HIS A 13 -0.29 2.48 24.78
N PRO A 14 0.76 2.18 25.55
CA PRO A 14 0.69 1.08 26.51
C PRO A 14 -0.30 1.39 27.63
N VAL A 15 -1.08 0.39 28.03
CA VAL A 15 -2.08 0.53 29.11
C VAL A 15 -1.43 0.52 30.52
N ASP A 16 -0.21 -0.02 30.66
CA ASP A 16 0.46 -0.28 31.96
C ASP A 16 1.21 0.95 32.56
N ASP A 17 0.65 2.16 32.48
CA ASP A 17 1.26 3.41 32.95
C ASP A 17 2.65 3.73 32.34
N GLN A 18 3.05 3.04 31.26
CA GLN A 18 4.25 3.37 30.51
C GLN A 18 4.01 4.62 29.66
N PRO A 19 5.03 5.47 29.47
CA PRO A 19 4.89 6.58 28.54
C PRO A 19 4.59 6.05 27.14
N PRO A 20 3.75 6.74 26.36
CA PRO A 20 3.56 6.42 24.95
C PRO A 20 4.87 6.61 24.20
N PHE A 21 5.00 5.99 23.04
CA PHE A 21 6.18 6.14 22.20
C PHE A 21 5.81 6.03 20.73
N LEU A 22 6.67 6.58 19.88
CA LEU A 22 6.46 6.63 18.43
C LEU A 22 7.30 5.54 17.76
N VAL A 23 6.63 4.64 17.04
CA VAL A 23 7.30 3.68 16.14
C VAL A 23 7.38 4.29 14.75
N THR A 24 8.58 4.32 14.20
CA THR A 24 8.85 4.88 12.87
C THR A 24 9.50 3.83 11.98
N ALA A 25 9.11 3.78 10.71
CA ALA A 25 9.74 2.93 9.72
C ALA A 25 10.68 3.73 8.81
N SER A 26 11.90 3.22 8.60
CA SER A 26 12.85 3.73 7.61
C SER A 26 13.41 2.57 6.78
N GLY A 27 12.86 2.38 5.58
CA GLY A 27 13.13 1.20 4.76
C GLY A 27 12.73 -0.08 5.51
N PRO A 28 13.65 -1.03 5.76
CA PRO A 28 13.38 -2.24 6.54
C PRO A 28 13.56 -2.08 8.05
N LEU A 29 13.95 -0.89 8.53
CA LEU A 29 14.18 -0.63 9.96
C LEU A 29 12.90 -0.14 10.62
N LEU A 30 12.61 -0.66 11.82
CA LEU A 30 11.68 -0.05 12.77
C LEU A 30 12.46 0.56 13.92
N ILE A 31 12.12 1.79 14.27
CA ILE A 31 12.80 2.56 15.33
C ILE A 31 11.72 3.08 16.27
N SER A 32 11.81 2.70 17.55
CA SER A 32 10.97 3.22 18.62
C SER A 32 11.62 4.45 19.24
N LEU A 33 10.88 5.56 19.32
CA LEU A 33 11.31 6.85 19.85
C LEU A 33 10.44 7.24 21.06
N ASP A 34 11.06 7.67 22.16
CA ASP A 34 10.35 8.08 23.38
C ASP A 34 9.52 9.35 23.14
N SER A 35 8.32 9.44 23.73
CA SER A 35 7.42 10.59 23.53
C SER A 35 7.88 11.88 24.20
N LYS A 36 8.76 11.83 25.20
CA LYS A 36 9.12 13.00 26.03
C LYS A 36 10.37 13.68 25.53
N ASP A 37 11.41 12.90 25.24
CA ASP A 37 12.71 13.44 24.83
C ASP A 37 13.13 13.01 23.42
N GLY A 38 12.29 12.23 22.72
CA GLY A 38 12.58 11.73 21.38
C GLY A 38 13.68 10.66 21.33
N SER A 39 14.24 10.25 22.46
CA SER A 39 15.37 9.32 22.49
C SER A 39 15.03 7.96 21.86
N VAL A 40 16.03 7.32 21.27
CA VAL A 40 15.85 6.01 20.64
C VAL A 40 15.74 4.95 21.72
N LEU A 41 14.55 4.37 21.84
CA LEU A 41 14.23 3.30 22.78
C LEU A 41 14.72 1.95 22.27
N SER A 42 14.43 1.64 21.02
CA SER A 42 14.83 0.38 20.40
C SER A 42 14.90 0.47 18.88
N GLN A 43 15.61 -0.48 18.27
CA GLN A 43 15.70 -0.64 16.82
C GLN A 43 15.53 -2.11 16.45
N TRP A 44 14.72 -2.36 15.44
CA TRP A 44 14.53 -3.68 14.85
C TRP A 44 14.86 -3.66 13.34
N PRO A 45 15.57 -4.66 12.80
CA PRO A 45 16.23 -5.76 13.52
C PRO A 45 17.39 -5.26 14.39
N LYS A 46 17.69 -5.97 15.48
CA LYS A 46 18.87 -5.67 16.32
C LYS A 46 20.12 -5.85 15.45
N GLN A 47 21.04 -4.90 15.52
CA GLN A 47 22.33 -5.01 14.84
C GLN A 47 23.20 -6.06 15.54
N ASP A 48 23.03 -7.34 15.19
CA ASP A 48 24.02 -8.37 15.54
C ASP A 48 25.19 -8.28 14.55
N GLU A 49 26.43 -8.28 15.05
CA GLU A 49 27.68 -8.26 14.26
C GLU A 49 27.73 -9.37 13.18
N THR A 50 26.95 -10.45 13.34
CA THR A 50 26.85 -11.55 12.37
C THR A 50 26.03 -11.22 11.11
N THR A 51 25.21 -10.17 11.12
CA THR A 51 24.32 -9.81 10.00
C THR A 51 25.05 -9.01 8.91
N GLN A 52 26.19 -8.39 9.24
CA GLN A 52 27.06 -7.75 8.25
C GLN A 52 27.59 -8.76 7.22
N HIS A 53 27.80 -10.04 7.60
CA HIS A 53 28.32 -11.05 6.69
C HIS A 53 27.28 -11.64 5.73
N LYS A 54 25.97 -11.68 6.08
CA LYS A 54 24.95 -12.22 5.16
C LYS A 54 24.57 -11.26 4.03
N TYR A 55 24.58 -9.95 4.27
CA TYR A 55 24.32 -8.97 3.21
C TYR A 55 25.56 -8.62 2.37
N SER A 56 26.78 -8.84 2.90
CA SER A 56 28.01 -8.58 2.15
C SER A 56 28.53 -9.79 1.35
N GLN A 57 28.30 -11.04 1.78
CA GLN A 57 28.83 -12.22 1.09
C GLN A 57 28.08 -12.63 -0.19
N GLU A 58 26.84 -12.19 -0.43
CA GLU A 58 26.18 -12.42 -1.73
C GLU A 58 26.70 -11.51 -2.85
N SER A 59 27.56 -10.53 -2.53
CA SER A 59 28.09 -9.57 -3.51
C SER A 59 29.54 -9.81 -3.95
N THR A 60 30.23 -10.84 -3.46
CA THR A 60 31.65 -11.09 -3.80
C THR A 60 32.05 -12.57 -3.89
N GLU A 61 31.35 -13.39 -4.68
CA GLU A 61 31.97 -14.61 -5.23
C GLU A 61 31.59 -14.82 -6.70
N ASN A 62 32.35 -14.18 -7.60
CA ASN A 62 32.43 -14.62 -8.99
C ASN A 62 33.87 -14.42 -9.48
N GLY A 63 34.69 -15.46 -9.34
CA GLY A 63 36.00 -15.52 -9.97
C GLY A 63 37.00 -16.40 -9.25
N GLU A 64 36.89 -17.73 -9.38
CA GLU A 64 37.97 -18.57 -9.91
C GLU A 64 37.56 -20.04 -9.99
N ARG A 65 37.56 -20.58 -11.21
CA ARG A 65 37.49 -22.01 -11.48
C ARG A 65 38.92 -22.54 -11.56
N SER A 66 39.30 -23.45 -10.67
CA SER A 66 39.86 -24.78 -10.96
C SER A 66 40.81 -25.27 -9.86
N THR A 67 40.62 -26.50 -9.40
CA THR A 67 41.52 -27.62 -9.73
C THR A 67 41.02 -28.92 -9.10
N LYS A 68 41.22 -30.01 -9.85
CA LYS A 68 40.94 -31.39 -9.51
C LYS A 68 41.68 -31.85 -8.26
N ARG A 69 40.99 -32.61 -7.39
CA ARG A 69 41.51 -33.77 -6.62
C ARG A 69 40.33 -34.73 -6.40
N GLN A 70 40.14 -35.71 -7.29
CA GLN A 70 40.60 -37.09 -7.17
C GLN A 70 40.06 -37.79 -5.91
N LYS A 71 39.07 -38.67 -6.12
CA LYS A 71 38.94 -39.88 -5.32
C LYS A 71 38.53 -41.03 -6.24
N LEU A 72 39.32 -42.09 -6.14
CA LEU A 72 39.13 -43.39 -6.78
C LEU A 72 37.82 -44.01 -6.28
N ASP A 73 37.10 -44.67 -7.16
CA ASP A 73 36.66 -46.05 -6.90
C ASP A 73 36.51 -46.79 -8.23
N THR A 74 36.86 -48.07 -8.14
CA THR A 74 37.23 -49.03 -9.17
C THR A 74 36.05 -49.65 -9.91
N ASP A 75 36.38 -50.14 -11.10
CA ASP A 75 35.60 -50.91 -12.08
C ASP A 75 34.58 -51.91 -11.49
N ASP A 76 33.45 -52.04 -12.20
CA ASP A 76 33.15 -53.31 -12.87
C ASP A 76 32.34 -53.11 -14.16
N HIS A 77 32.86 -53.75 -15.22
CA HIS A 77 32.34 -53.84 -16.59
C HIS A 77 31.00 -54.64 -16.63
N VAL A 78 30.08 -54.48 -17.59
CA VAL A 78 30.06 -55.06 -18.96
C VAL A 78 28.75 -54.52 -19.60
N ALA A 79 28.74 -53.63 -20.61
CA ALA A 79 29.00 -53.78 -22.06
C ALA A 79 27.97 -54.58 -22.88
N LEU A 80 27.49 -53.92 -23.96
CA LEU A 80 26.88 -54.37 -25.24
C LEU A 80 25.39 -54.01 -25.41
N SER A 81 24.97 -53.00 -26.17
CA SER A 81 25.24 -52.49 -27.55
C SER A 81 24.15 -52.91 -28.55
N ARG A 82 23.53 -51.92 -29.20
CA ARG A 82 23.37 -51.72 -30.67
C ARG A 82 22.23 -50.70 -30.90
N GLN A 83 22.47 -49.47 -31.41
CA GLN A 83 22.80 -49.10 -32.81
C GLN A 83 21.77 -49.69 -33.79
N THR A 84 21.08 -48.97 -34.70
CA THR A 84 21.23 -47.72 -35.45
C THR A 84 19.80 -47.23 -35.83
N SER A 85 19.45 -46.13 -36.49
CA SER A 85 20.04 -45.31 -37.56
C SER A 85 19.11 -44.08 -37.72
N GLN A 86 19.65 -42.86 -37.76
CA GLN A 86 19.75 -42.02 -38.98
C GLN A 86 18.41 -41.70 -39.66
N ASP A 87 17.93 -40.47 -39.47
CA ASP A 87 17.83 -39.53 -40.59
C ASP A 87 17.76 -38.09 -40.06
N SER A 88 18.84 -37.36 -40.31
CA SER A 88 18.98 -35.93 -40.09
C SER A 88 18.73 -35.22 -41.41
N ILE A 89 17.73 -34.33 -41.44
CA ILE A 89 17.72 -33.20 -42.38
C ILE A 89 17.36 -31.94 -41.59
N GLU A 90 18.25 -30.97 -41.71
CA GLU A 90 18.26 -29.64 -41.12
C GLU A 90 17.10 -28.77 -41.64
N ILE A 91 16.52 -27.95 -40.77
CA ILE A 91 15.96 -26.65 -41.17
C ILE A 91 16.71 -25.58 -40.37
N ILE A 92 17.59 -24.91 -41.11
CA ILE A 92 18.26 -23.67 -40.75
C ILE A 92 17.19 -22.58 -40.62
N SER A 93 17.10 -21.93 -39.46
CA SER A 93 16.64 -20.54 -39.39
C SER A 93 17.87 -19.67 -39.12
N GLU A 94 18.22 -18.84 -40.11
CA GLU A 94 19.30 -17.87 -40.02
C GLU A 94 19.04 -16.88 -38.87
N ARG A 95 19.75 -17.07 -37.77
CA ARG A 95 19.86 -16.08 -36.70
C ARG A 95 20.91 -15.06 -37.10
N LYS A 96 20.55 -13.77 -37.12
CA LYS A 96 21.57 -12.71 -37.13
C LYS A 96 22.42 -12.81 -35.86
N LYS A 97 23.71 -13.04 -36.08
CA LYS A 97 24.77 -13.17 -35.09
C LYS A 97 25.02 -11.80 -34.45
N GLY A 98 24.61 -11.58 -33.21
CA GLY A 98 24.92 -10.32 -32.51
C GLY A 98 24.22 -10.02 -31.18
N GLU A 99 23.09 -10.64 -30.83
CA GLU A 99 22.41 -10.31 -29.56
C GLU A 99 22.72 -11.32 -28.45
N ARG A 100 23.68 -10.95 -27.60
CA ARG A 100 23.74 -11.49 -26.24
C ARG A 100 22.44 -11.11 -25.55
N ARG A 101 21.63 -12.10 -25.13
CA ARG A 101 20.62 -11.88 -24.08
C ARG A 101 21.35 -11.26 -22.90
N LYS A 102 21.09 -9.98 -22.63
CA LYS A 102 21.52 -9.37 -21.36
C LYS A 102 20.90 -10.21 -20.25
N PRO A 103 21.67 -10.69 -19.27
CA PRO A 103 21.08 -11.30 -18.09
C PRO A 103 20.07 -10.30 -17.52
N LYS A 104 18.86 -10.78 -17.22
CA LYS A 104 17.84 -10.02 -16.51
C LYS A 104 18.53 -9.62 -15.20
N VAL A 105 18.91 -8.36 -15.08
CA VAL A 105 19.44 -7.83 -13.82
C VAL A 105 18.23 -7.83 -12.89
N GLU A 106 18.13 -8.84 -12.02
CA GLU A 106 17.25 -8.76 -10.86
C GLU A 106 17.79 -7.62 -10.00
N THR A 107 17.26 -6.42 -10.24
CA THR A 107 17.41 -5.31 -9.32
C THR A 107 16.66 -5.71 -8.05
N THR A 108 17.39 -6.27 -7.08
CA THR A 108 16.88 -6.55 -5.74
C THR A 108 16.46 -5.22 -5.10
N LYS A 109 15.17 -4.88 -5.22
CA LYS A 109 14.56 -3.79 -4.48
C LYS A 109 14.71 -4.11 -2.99
N GLN A 110 15.18 -3.15 -2.20
CA GLN A 110 15.35 -3.35 -0.76
C GLN A 110 13.97 -3.45 -0.08
N PRO A 111 13.81 -4.31 0.94
CA PRO A 111 12.57 -4.43 1.68
C PRO A 111 12.22 -3.10 2.38
N ASN A 112 10.95 -2.70 2.29
CA ASN A 112 10.42 -1.49 2.91
C ASN A 112 9.10 -1.76 3.61
N PHE A 113 8.90 -1.14 4.78
CA PHE A 113 7.60 -1.11 5.42
C PHE A 113 6.67 -0.14 4.69
N SER A 114 5.45 -0.58 4.39
CA SER A 114 4.41 0.22 3.75
C SER A 114 3.27 0.62 4.68
N HIS A 115 3.00 -0.18 5.72
CA HIS A 115 1.96 0.10 6.71
C HIS A 115 2.43 -0.30 8.10
N LEU A 116 2.00 0.47 9.10
CA LEU A 116 2.16 0.19 10.52
C LEU A 116 0.81 0.38 11.20
N VAL A 117 0.42 -0.55 12.07
CA VAL A 117 -0.78 -0.46 12.91
C VAL A 117 -0.43 -0.99 14.30
N ALA A 118 -0.87 -0.31 15.35
CA ALA A 118 -0.74 -0.76 16.73
C ALA A 118 -2.11 -1.15 17.29
N THR A 119 -2.12 -2.07 18.25
CA THR A 119 -3.31 -2.36 19.05
C THR A 119 -3.58 -1.22 20.04
N SER A 120 -4.85 -1.04 20.39
CA SER A 120 -5.34 -0.02 21.33
C SER A 120 -4.76 -0.18 22.74
N ASP A 121 -4.38 -1.40 23.11
CA ASP A 121 -3.71 -1.70 24.38
C ASP A 121 -2.18 -1.44 24.35
N GLY A 122 -1.64 -1.11 23.17
CA GLY A 122 -0.23 -0.86 22.94
C GLY A 122 0.68 -2.09 23.09
N THR A 123 0.12 -3.31 23.18
CA THR A 123 0.89 -4.53 23.39
C THR A 123 1.47 -5.12 22.11
N THR A 124 0.88 -4.77 20.96
CA THR A 124 1.23 -5.37 19.67
C THR A 124 1.33 -4.31 18.58
N VAL A 125 2.36 -4.42 17.74
CA VAL A 125 2.55 -3.62 16.52
C VAL A 125 2.58 -4.57 15.32
N VAL A 126 1.86 -4.24 14.27
CA VAL A 126 1.83 -4.98 13.01
C VAL A 126 2.46 -4.11 11.92
N GLY A 127 3.48 -4.65 11.25
CA GLY A 127 4.17 -4.00 10.14
C GLY A 127 4.10 -4.82 8.85
N VAL A 128 3.74 -4.16 7.75
CA VAL A 128 3.67 -4.77 6.42
C VAL A 128 4.89 -4.41 5.60
N MET A 129 5.56 -5.40 5.02
CA MET A 129 6.63 -5.20 4.05
C MET A 129 6.18 -5.59 2.65
N THR A 130 6.22 -4.64 1.70
CA THR A 130 5.66 -4.83 0.35
C THR A 130 6.50 -5.75 -0.52
N GLU A 131 7.83 -5.58 -0.54
CA GLU A 131 8.72 -6.39 -1.39
C GLU A 131 8.78 -7.86 -0.91
N ASP A 132 8.78 -8.07 0.41
CA ASP A 132 8.74 -9.39 1.05
C ASP A 132 7.34 -10.02 1.07
N LYS A 133 6.30 -9.25 0.71
CA LYS A 133 4.87 -9.63 0.85
C LYS A 133 4.58 -10.20 2.24
N SER A 134 5.14 -9.60 3.29
CA SER A 134 5.08 -10.17 4.63
C SER A 134 4.37 -9.28 5.63
N ILE A 135 3.58 -9.91 6.49
CA ILE A 135 2.94 -9.31 7.66
C ILE A 135 3.76 -9.73 8.87
N ASN A 136 4.34 -8.74 9.56
CA ASN A 136 5.21 -8.93 10.70
C ASN A 136 4.46 -8.45 11.96
N VAL A 137 4.23 -9.35 12.92
CA VAL A 137 3.57 -9.03 14.20
C VAL A 137 4.64 -8.98 15.26
N PHE A 138 4.74 -7.84 15.94
CA PHE A 138 5.69 -7.55 16.98
C PHE A 138 4.95 -7.45 18.32
N GLN A 139 5.44 -8.14 19.33
CA GLN A 139 5.09 -7.83 20.71
C GLN A 139 5.90 -6.63 21.18
N VAL A 140 5.22 -5.69 21.81
CA VAL A 140 5.82 -4.57 22.51
C VAL A 140 6.24 -5.05 23.90
N LEU A 141 7.55 -5.03 24.16
CA LEU A 141 8.15 -5.34 25.44
C LEU A 141 8.37 -4.07 26.25
N SER A 142 8.87 -4.23 27.49
CA SER A 142 9.24 -3.10 28.36
C SER A 142 10.20 -2.13 27.66
N ALA A 143 10.05 -0.84 27.95
CA ALA A 143 10.86 0.24 27.37
C ALA A 143 10.75 0.38 25.84
N GLY A 144 9.64 -0.04 25.22
CA GLY A 144 9.39 0.19 23.79
C GLY A 144 10.20 -0.72 22.86
N GLU A 145 10.73 -1.83 23.37
CA GLU A 145 11.41 -2.85 22.57
C GLU A 145 10.43 -3.68 21.74
N LEU A 146 10.72 -3.87 20.45
CA LEU A 146 9.90 -4.67 19.54
C LEU A 146 10.47 -6.08 19.35
N SER A 147 9.72 -7.10 19.76
CA SER A 147 10.06 -8.51 19.56
C SER A 147 9.17 -9.14 18.48
N LEU A 148 9.76 -9.59 17.37
CA LEU A 148 9.02 -10.26 16.30
C LEU A 148 8.44 -11.59 16.80
N GLN A 149 7.10 -11.69 16.83
CA GLN A 149 6.36 -12.89 17.22
C GLN A 149 5.97 -13.74 16.01
N SER A 150 5.57 -13.10 14.91
CA SER A 150 5.08 -13.82 13.72
C SER A 150 5.48 -13.09 12.45
N LYS A 151 5.91 -13.84 11.44
CA LYS A 151 6.10 -13.37 10.05
C LYS A 151 5.29 -14.26 9.13
N ARG A 152 4.29 -13.68 8.45
CA ARG A 152 3.36 -14.39 7.54
C ARG A 152 3.54 -13.90 6.12
N SER A 153 3.84 -14.81 5.19
CA SER A 153 4.07 -14.46 3.78
C SER A 153 2.80 -14.59 2.95
N MET A 154 2.31 -13.47 2.43
CA MET A 154 1.13 -13.42 1.59
C MET A 154 1.46 -13.77 0.12
N PRO A 155 0.54 -14.44 -0.61
CA PRO A 155 0.76 -14.77 -2.02
C PRO A 155 0.94 -13.51 -2.91
N LYS A 156 0.25 -12.44 -2.55
CA LYS A 156 0.19 -11.16 -3.27
C LYS A 156 0.67 -10.03 -2.37
N ARG A 157 1.10 -8.92 -2.99
CA ARG A 157 1.47 -7.69 -2.28
C ARG A 157 0.21 -7.12 -1.65
N MET A 158 0.32 -6.69 -0.40
CA MET A 158 -0.77 -6.05 0.35
C MET A 158 -0.82 -4.58 -0.01
N CYS A 159 -2.03 -4.03 -0.12
CA CYS A 159 -2.27 -2.60 -0.34
C CYS A 159 -2.88 -1.92 0.90
N ALA A 160 -3.51 -2.68 1.79
CA ALA A 160 -4.14 -2.18 3.00
C ALA A 160 -4.10 -3.21 4.12
N ILE A 161 -4.02 -2.73 5.36
CA ILE A 161 -4.09 -3.54 6.56
C ILE A 161 -4.82 -2.76 7.66
N ILE A 162 -5.79 -3.40 8.31
CA ILE A 162 -6.51 -2.83 9.45
C ILE A 162 -6.78 -3.91 10.51
N LEU A 163 -6.96 -3.49 11.76
CA LEU A 163 -7.46 -4.35 12.83
C LEU A 163 -8.98 -4.23 12.92
N THR A 164 -9.65 -5.33 13.27
CA THR A 164 -11.05 -5.28 13.67
C THR A 164 -11.22 -4.52 14.99
N PRO A 165 -12.40 -3.94 15.30
CA PRO A 165 -12.61 -3.20 16.55
C PRO A 165 -12.37 -4.00 17.84
N ASP A 166 -12.44 -5.33 17.77
CA ASP A 166 -12.11 -6.23 18.88
C ASP A 166 -10.64 -6.64 18.92
N GLU A 167 -9.84 -6.18 17.94
CA GLU A 167 -8.40 -6.39 17.77
C GLU A 167 -7.96 -7.86 17.74
N LYS A 168 -8.88 -8.78 17.45
CA LYS A 168 -8.58 -10.21 17.34
C LYS A 168 -8.20 -10.62 15.92
N THR A 169 -8.63 -9.83 14.93
CA THR A 169 -8.51 -10.16 13.52
C THR A 169 -7.84 -9.01 12.78
N ILE A 170 -6.94 -9.35 11.87
CA ILE A 170 -6.34 -8.47 10.90
C ILE A 170 -7.09 -8.66 9.59
N LEU A 171 -7.59 -7.56 9.01
CA LEU A 171 -8.08 -7.55 7.64
C LEU A 171 -6.96 -7.07 6.72
N VAL A 172 -6.73 -7.82 5.65
CA VAL A 172 -5.65 -7.58 4.70
C VAL A 172 -6.24 -7.49 3.32
N GLY A 173 -6.08 -6.33 2.69
CA GLY A 173 -6.37 -6.13 1.28
C GLY A 173 -5.15 -6.43 0.43
N ASP A 174 -5.31 -7.25 -0.61
CA ASP A 174 -4.27 -7.52 -1.59
C ASP A 174 -4.42 -6.65 -2.84
N LYS A 175 -3.31 -6.46 -3.55
CA LYS A 175 -3.26 -5.63 -4.76
C LYS A 175 -4.20 -6.13 -5.86
N PHE A 176 -4.61 -7.40 -5.86
CA PHE A 176 -5.43 -8.01 -6.91
C PHE A 176 -6.93 -7.89 -6.66
N GLY A 177 -7.34 -7.28 -5.55
CA GLY A 177 -8.75 -7.06 -5.25
C GLY A 177 -9.24 -7.84 -4.05
N ASP A 178 -8.50 -8.84 -3.55
CA ASP A 178 -8.99 -9.76 -2.54
C ASP A 178 -8.76 -9.21 -1.12
N VAL A 179 -9.75 -9.42 -0.24
CA VAL A 179 -9.66 -9.08 1.18
C VAL A 179 -9.74 -10.34 2.03
N TYR A 180 -8.74 -10.53 2.87
CA TYR A 180 -8.59 -11.69 3.75
C TYR A 180 -8.74 -11.29 5.22
N SER A 181 -9.30 -12.18 6.04
CA SER A 181 -9.19 -12.11 7.50
C SER A 181 -8.14 -13.11 8.01
N LEU A 182 -7.24 -12.64 8.85
CA LEU A 182 -6.23 -13.44 9.53
C LEU A 182 -6.35 -13.18 11.04
N PRO A 183 -6.21 -14.17 11.93
CA PRO A 183 -6.15 -13.90 13.36
C PRO A 183 -4.90 -13.07 13.70
N LEU A 184 -5.00 -12.15 14.65
CA LEU A 184 -3.84 -11.39 15.14
C LEU A 184 -2.83 -12.34 15.80
N HIS A 185 -3.32 -13.21 16.67
CA HIS A 185 -2.58 -14.31 17.29
C HIS A 185 -3.20 -15.65 16.84
N PRO A 186 -2.48 -16.48 16.06
CA PRO A 186 -2.98 -17.77 15.61
C PRO A 186 -3.31 -18.70 16.78
N ALA A 187 -4.32 -19.56 16.62
CA ALA A 187 -4.60 -20.62 17.58
C ALA A 187 -3.47 -21.67 17.55
N GLU A 188 -3.05 -22.16 18.72
CA GLU A 188 -1.93 -23.12 18.87
C GLU A 188 -2.15 -24.42 18.09
N ASP A 189 -3.41 -24.82 17.87
CA ASP A 189 -3.79 -26.08 17.21
C ASP A 189 -4.23 -25.92 15.74
N TRP A 190 -4.06 -24.74 15.13
CA TRP A 190 -4.48 -24.57 13.74
C TRP A 190 -3.61 -25.38 12.78
N VAL A 191 -4.25 -26.25 11.98
CA VAL A 191 -3.58 -27.06 10.96
C VAL A 191 -3.98 -26.54 9.58
N ALA A 192 -2.98 -26.28 8.74
CA ALA A 192 -3.20 -25.88 7.36
C ALA A 192 -4.14 -26.87 6.65
N GLN A 193 -5.28 -26.36 6.20
CA GLN A 193 -6.17 -27.13 5.33
C GLN A 193 -5.39 -27.44 4.06
N LYS A 194 -5.00 -28.70 3.89
CA LYS A 194 -4.49 -29.17 2.59
C LYS A 194 -5.58 -28.87 1.58
N SER A 195 -5.27 -27.99 0.62
CA SER A 195 -6.16 -27.68 -0.49
C SER A 195 -6.77 -28.98 -0.99
N GLU A 196 -8.09 -29.11 -0.93
CA GLU A 196 -8.78 -30.23 -1.57
C GLU A 196 -8.19 -30.34 -2.97
N GLN A 197 -7.66 -31.52 -3.29
CA GLN A 197 -7.14 -31.78 -4.61
C GLN A 197 -8.29 -31.47 -5.57
N LYS A 198 -8.23 -30.35 -6.29
CA LYS A 198 -9.14 -30.09 -7.40
C LYS A 198 -9.14 -31.38 -8.19
N GLU A 199 -10.30 -32.04 -8.27
CA GLU A 199 -10.43 -33.27 -9.03
C GLU A 199 -9.78 -33.02 -10.38
N VAL A 200 -8.81 -33.86 -10.72
CA VAL A 200 -8.08 -33.74 -11.97
C VAL A 200 -9.14 -33.70 -13.07
N PHE A 201 -9.26 -32.57 -13.78
CA PHE A 201 -10.20 -32.47 -14.89
C PHE A 201 -9.83 -33.55 -15.91
N ILE A 202 -10.64 -34.59 -16.01
CA ILE A 202 -10.50 -35.65 -17.01
C ILE A 202 -11.30 -35.18 -18.22
N PRO A 203 -10.67 -34.84 -19.36
CA PRO A 203 -11.43 -34.55 -20.56
C PRO A 203 -12.25 -35.79 -20.92
N SER A 204 -13.57 -35.60 -21.03
CA SER A 204 -14.52 -36.68 -21.35
C SER A 204 -14.25 -37.31 -22.73
N ALA A 205 -13.53 -36.61 -23.61
CA ALA A 205 -13.24 -37.03 -24.98
C ALA A 205 -12.01 -37.95 -25.09
N THR A 206 -12.19 -39.09 -25.75
CA THR A 206 -11.12 -40.02 -26.16
C THR A 206 -10.60 -39.70 -27.55
N GLU A 207 -9.37 -40.12 -27.88
CA GLU A 207 -8.77 -39.97 -29.23
C GLU A 207 -9.61 -40.62 -30.34
N LEU A 208 -10.44 -41.60 -29.99
CA LEU A 208 -11.39 -42.25 -30.89
C LEU A 208 -12.62 -41.38 -31.23
N THR A 209 -12.90 -40.37 -30.42
CA THR A 209 -14.08 -39.49 -30.52
C THR A 209 -13.78 -38.21 -31.29
N VAL A 210 -12.50 -37.89 -31.51
CA VAL A 210 -12.06 -36.63 -32.10
C VAL A 210 -11.60 -36.88 -33.54
N HIS A 211 -12.45 -36.53 -34.51
CA HIS A 211 -12.21 -36.83 -35.94
C HIS A 211 -11.50 -35.71 -36.71
N THR A 212 -11.27 -34.55 -36.09
CA THR A 212 -10.60 -33.41 -36.73
C THR A 212 -9.19 -33.23 -36.18
N LYS A 213 -8.25 -32.95 -37.09
CA LYS A 213 -6.82 -32.78 -36.77
C LYS A 213 -6.58 -31.68 -35.72
N GLY A 214 -7.31 -30.56 -35.82
CA GLY A 214 -7.19 -29.43 -34.88
C GLY A 214 -7.67 -29.76 -33.46
N ASN A 215 -8.77 -30.51 -33.31
CA ASN A 215 -9.25 -30.91 -31.98
C ASN A 215 -8.34 -31.97 -31.34
N LEU A 216 -7.70 -32.82 -32.15
CA LEU A 216 -6.75 -33.81 -31.67
C LEU A 216 -5.44 -33.15 -31.20
N GLU A 217 -5.01 -32.08 -31.87
CA GLU A 217 -3.90 -31.22 -31.42
C GLU A 217 -4.26 -30.46 -30.13
N ALA A 218 -5.48 -29.91 -30.03
CA ALA A 218 -5.97 -29.26 -28.80
C ALA A 218 -6.04 -30.23 -27.60
N LEU A 219 -6.50 -31.48 -27.82
CA LEU A 219 -6.52 -32.51 -26.78
C LEU A 219 -5.11 -32.92 -26.33
N ARG A 220 -4.15 -32.99 -27.26
CA ARG A 220 -2.73 -33.21 -26.94
C ARG A 220 -2.16 -32.06 -26.13
N GLN A 221 -2.42 -30.80 -26.52
CA GLN A 221 -1.97 -29.63 -25.77
C GLN A 221 -2.55 -29.56 -24.35
N GLN A 222 -3.84 -29.89 -24.18
CA GLN A 222 -4.48 -29.99 -22.85
C GLN A 222 -3.81 -31.06 -21.96
N ARG A 223 -3.39 -32.18 -22.55
CA ARG A 223 -2.66 -33.25 -21.84
C ARG A 223 -1.21 -32.88 -21.53
N GLU A 224 -0.54 -32.14 -22.39
CA GLU A 224 0.85 -31.70 -22.18
C GLU A 224 0.97 -30.61 -21.12
N GLN A 225 -0.02 -29.70 -21.01
CA GLN A 225 -0.12 -28.72 -19.91
C GLN A 225 -0.17 -29.39 -18.52
N LYS A 226 -0.58 -30.67 -18.43
CA LYS A 226 -0.61 -31.49 -17.20
C LYS A 226 0.78 -31.67 -16.56
N ILE A 227 1.86 -31.60 -17.33
CA ILE A 227 3.23 -31.88 -16.84
C ILE A 227 3.82 -30.66 -16.10
N ARG A 228 3.19 -29.48 -16.18
CA ARG A 228 3.84 -28.21 -15.83
C ARG A 228 3.06 -27.29 -14.88
N ASN A 229 2.16 -27.81 -14.06
CA ASN A 229 1.61 -27.03 -12.95
C ASN A 229 2.35 -27.38 -11.65
N PRO A 230 3.34 -26.57 -11.21
CA PRO A 230 3.82 -26.66 -9.84
C PRO A 230 2.61 -26.45 -8.93
N LYS A 231 2.41 -27.35 -7.95
CA LYS A 231 1.39 -27.17 -6.92
C LYS A 231 1.67 -25.82 -6.25
N LYS A 232 0.81 -24.83 -6.45
CA LYS A 232 0.80 -23.63 -5.61
C LYS A 232 0.28 -24.10 -4.26
N GLU A 233 1.20 -24.47 -3.37
CA GLU A 233 0.88 -24.65 -1.96
C GLU A 233 0.33 -23.31 -1.45
N GLY A 234 -0.85 -23.36 -0.82
CA GLY A 234 -1.45 -22.19 -0.21
C GLY A 234 -0.62 -21.72 0.99
N PRO A 235 -0.97 -20.56 1.57
CA PRO A 235 -0.32 -20.06 2.77
C PRO A 235 -0.35 -21.10 3.90
N ASP A 236 0.71 -21.14 4.69
CA ASP A 236 0.91 -22.04 5.83
C ASP A 236 0.33 -21.51 7.14
N PHE A 237 -0.52 -20.49 7.08
CA PHE A 237 -1.17 -19.85 8.23
C PHE A 237 -2.68 -19.66 8.01
N GLU A 238 -3.40 -19.48 9.12
CA GLU A 238 -4.84 -19.23 9.11
C GLU A 238 -5.18 -17.94 8.35
N HIS A 239 -5.95 -18.10 7.28
CA HIS A 239 -6.49 -16.99 6.51
C HIS A 239 -7.83 -17.41 5.90
N LYS A 240 -8.74 -16.45 5.76
CA LYS A 240 -10.04 -16.66 5.14
C LYS A 240 -10.32 -15.52 4.18
N LEU A 241 -10.59 -15.85 2.91
CA LEU A 241 -11.07 -14.89 1.92
C LEU A 241 -12.48 -14.41 2.32
N LEU A 242 -12.67 -13.09 2.38
CA LEU A 242 -13.93 -12.47 2.77
C LEU A 242 -14.71 -11.94 1.56
N LEU A 243 -14.03 -11.16 0.73
CA LEU A 243 -14.57 -10.51 -0.45
C LEU A 243 -13.45 -10.24 -1.45
N GLY A 244 -13.81 -9.88 -2.69
CA GLY A 244 -12.87 -9.49 -3.72
C GLY A 244 -13.44 -8.46 -4.69
N HIS A 245 -12.54 -7.66 -5.26
CA HIS A 245 -12.75 -6.80 -6.43
C HIS A 245 -12.10 -7.45 -7.65
N VAL A 246 -12.54 -7.07 -8.85
CA VAL A 246 -11.84 -7.44 -10.10
C VAL A 246 -10.72 -6.44 -10.41
N SER A 247 -10.88 -5.21 -9.91
CA SER A 247 -9.88 -4.15 -10.03
C SER A 247 -8.84 -4.22 -8.92
N LEU A 248 -7.77 -3.42 -9.07
CA LEU A 248 -6.75 -3.30 -8.04
C LEU A 248 -7.35 -2.61 -6.82
N LEU A 249 -7.32 -3.30 -5.67
CA LEU A 249 -7.73 -2.72 -4.40
C LEU A 249 -6.75 -1.62 -4.00
N THR A 250 -7.28 -0.52 -3.47
CA THR A 250 -6.48 0.62 -3.03
C THR A 250 -6.52 0.79 -1.52
N ASP A 251 -7.67 0.62 -0.89
CA ASP A 251 -7.81 0.77 0.56
C ASP A 251 -8.93 -0.11 1.15
N VAL A 252 -8.85 -0.35 2.47
CA VAL A 252 -9.81 -1.12 3.27
C VAL A 252 -9.99 -0.43 4.61
N VAL A 253 -11.23 -0.08 4.96
CA VAL A 253 -11.58 0.48 6.28
C VAL A 253 -12.75 -0.28 6.90
N ILE A 254 -12.80 -0.28 8.24
CA ILE A 254 -13.92 -0.86 9.00
C ILE A 254 -14.71 0.26 9.66
N ALA A 255 -16.03 0.21 9.52
CA ALA A 255 -16.94 1.10 10.22
C ALA A 255 -17.78 0.29 11.19
N GLU A 256 -18.00 0.82 12.39
CA GLU A 256 -18.91 0.26 13.39
C GLU A 256 -20.01 1.27 13.67
N ILE A 257 -21.27 0.84 13.51
CA ILE A 257 -22.44 1.66 13.81
C ILE A 257 -23.24 0.99 14.92
N GLN A 258 -23.67 1.82 15.86
CA GLN A 258 -24.55 1.41 16.93
C GLN A 258 -26.00 1.42 16.41
N ASP A 259 -26.60 0.23 16.32
CA ASP A 259 -28.02 0.03 15.99
C ASP A 259 -28.74 -0.49 17.24
N GLY A 260 -29.24 0.45 18.04
CA GLY A 260 -29.83 0.19 19.35
C GLY A 260 -28.81 -0.39 20.34
N LEU A 261 -28.99 -1.65 20.71
CA LEU A 261 -28.09 -2.39 21.61
C LEU A 261 -27.03 -3.21 20.85
N LYS A 262 -27.12 -3.30 19.53
CA LYS A 262 -26.20 -4.10 18.72
C LYS A 262 -25.22 -3.19 18.01
N ARG A 263 -23.98 -3.65 17.90
CA ARG A 263 -22.99 -3.02 17.03
C ARG A 263 -22.94 -3.77 15.71
N LYS A 264 -23.13 -3.04 14.62
CA LYS A 264 -23.04 -3.58 13.26
C LYS A 264 -21.73 -3.11 12.66
N GLN A 265 -20.95 -4.07 12.18
CA GLN A 265 -19.69 -3.81 11.50
C GLN A 265 -19.89 -3.88 9.99
N PHE A 266 -19.17 -3.01 9.28
CA PHE A 266 -19.16 -2.92 7.83
C PHE A 266 -17.72 -2.81 7.33
N ILE A 267 -17.42 -3.47 6.23
CA ILE A 267 -16.12 -3.39 5.55
C ILE A 267 -16.33 -2.55 4.31
N LEU A 268 -15.61 -1.43 4.24
CA LEU A 268 -15.60 -0.56 3.08
C LEU A 268 -14.28 -0.73 2.35
N THR A 269 -14.37 -0.88 1.04
CA THR A 269 -13.22 -1.12 0.18
C THR A 269 -13.24 -0.21 -1.02
N SER A 270 -12.07 0.29 -1.40
CA SER A 270 -11.91 1.11 -2.60
C SER A 270 -11.00 0.48 -3.62
N ASP A 271 -11.18 0.85 -4.90
CA ASP A 271 -10.37 0.33 -5.99
C ASP A 271 -9.93 1.38 -7.02
N ARG A 272 -9.09 0.92 -7.96
CA ARG A 272 -8.57 1.69 -9.09
C ARG A 272 -9.63 2.12 -10.08
N ASP A 273 -10.75 1.41 -10.17
CA ASP A 273 -11.85 1.70 -11.08
C ASP A 273 -12.94 2.56 -10.44
N GLU A 274 -12.56 3.41 -9.49
CA GLU A 274 -13.39 4.45 -8.87
C GLU A 274 -14.47 3.94 -7.92
N HIS A 275 -14.51 2.63 -7.63
CA HIS A 275 -15.55 2.08 -6.77
C HIS A 275 -15.17 2.22 -5.31
N ILE A 276 -16.13 2.64 -4.51
CA ILE A 276 -16.15 2.42 -3.06
C ILE A 276 -17.31 1.48 -2.78
N ARG A 277 -16.99 0.27 -2.31
CA ARG A 277 -17.96 -0.78 -2.02
C ARG A 277 -18.17 -0.88 -0.51
N VAL A 278 -19.42 -0.96 -0.09
CA VAL A 278 -19.82 -1.17 1.31
C VAL A 278 -20.35 -2.59 1.46
N SER A 279 -19.66 -3.41 2.25
CA SER A 279 -20.09 -4.78 2.58
C SER A 279 -20.37 -4.91 4.07
N ARG A 280 -21.16 -5.91 4.46
CA ARG A 280 -21.29 -6.26 5.89
C ARG A 280 -19.95 -6.74 6.45
N GLY A 281 -19.87 -6.78 7.79
CA GLY A 281 -18.67 -7.19 8.53
C GLY A 281 -18.19 -8.61 8.23
N VAL A 282 -17.11 -9.02 8.91
CA VAL A 282 -16.31 -10.24 8.66
C VAL A 282 -17.16 -11.52 8.51
N SER A 283 -18.27 -11.65 9.25
CA SER A 283 -19.16 -12.82 9.16
C SER A 283 -20.01 -12.87 7.88
N GLN A 284 -20.31 -11.73 7.27
CA GLN A 284 -21.25 -11.60 6.15
C GLN A 284 -20.68 -10.74 5.00
N ALA A 285 -19.35 -10.70 4.84
CA ALA A 285 -18.66 -9.87 3.84
C ALA A 285 -19.07 -10.11 2.36
N HIS A 286 -19.73 -11.23 2.08
CA HIS A 286 -20.32 -11.53 0.77
C HIS A 286 -21.59 -10.72 0.47
N ILE A 287 -22.21 -10.08 1.47
CA ILE A 287 -23.39 -9.23 1.31
C ILE A 287 -22.93 -7.79 1.12
N ILE A 288 -23.19 -7.26 -0.07
CA ILE A 288 -22.96 -5.87 -0.44
C ILE A 288 -24.20 -5.06 -0.06
N GLU A 289 -24.00 -3.97 0.68
CA GLU A 289 -25.06 -3.08 1.14
C GLU A 289 -25.22 -1.88 0.21
N ALA A 290 -24.11 -1.26 -0.19
CA ALA A 290 -24.13 -0.06 -1.00
C ALA A 290 -22.83 0.11 -1.81
N TYR A 291 -22.87 1.05 -2.75
CA TYR A 291 -21.71 1.62 -3.41
C TYR A 291 -21.74 3.14 -3.25
N CYS A 292 -20.61 3.76 -2.90
CA CYS A 292 -20.46 5.21 -2.90
C CYS A 292 -19.85 5.61 -4.25
N MET A 293 -20.65 6.26 -5.10
CA MET A 293 -20.27 6.61 -6.47
C MET A 293 -20.05 8.11 -6.60
N GLY A 294 -19.11 8.53 -7.45
CA GLY A 294 -18.90 9.95 -7.76
C GLY A 294 -17.47 10.33 -8.15
N HIS A 295 -16.49 9.46 -7.90
CA HIS A 295 -15.11 9.64 -8.36
C HIS A 295 -14.98 9.46 -9.87
N ARG A 296 -14.04 10.17 -10.50
CA ARG A 296 -13.70 10.04 -11.93
C ARG A 296 -12.34 9.39 -12.17
N GLU A 297 -11.58 9.20 -11.09
CA GLU A 297 -10.31 8.49 -11.07
C GLU A 297 -10.22 7.57 -9.85
N PHE A 298 -9.15 6.78 -9.79
CA PHE A 298 -8.91 5.82 -8.71
C PHE A 298 -9.08 6.48 -7.33
N VAL A 299 -9.71 5.76 -6.41
CA VAL A 299 -9.81 6.19 -5.03
C VAL A 299 -8.51 5.80 -4.33
N SER A 300 -7.84 6.73 -3.67
CA SER A 300 -6.50 6.50 -3.11
C SER A 300 -6.50 6.10 -1.64
N CYS A 301 -7.41 6.66 -0.85
CA CYS A 301 -7.50 6.41 0.59
C CYS A 301 -8.92 6.68 1.10
N LEU A 302 -9.30 5.99 2.17
CA LEU A 302 -10.59 6.08 2.84
C LEU A 302 -10.38 6.41 4.32
N SER A 303 -11.27 7.22 4.89
CA SER A 303 -11.26 7.51 6.33
C SER A 303 -12.68 7.62 6.87
N ILE A 304 -13.02 6.75 7.82
CA ILE A 304 -14.26 6.88 8.61
C ILE A 304 -14.08 7.99 9.65
N MET A 305 -15.09 8.85 9.82
CA MET A 305 -15.04 9.94 10.81
C MET A 305 -15.35 9.41 12.22
N PRO A 306 -14.41 9.48 13.17
CA PRO A 306 -14.62 8.91 14.51
C PRO A 306 -15.77 9.54 15.30
N TRP A 307 -16.02 10.84 15.12
CA TRP A 307 -17.14 11.56 15.76
C TRP A 307 -18.50 11.30 15.09
N LYS A 308 -18.49 10.82 13.85
CA LYS A 308 -19.69 10.59 13.05
C LYS A 308 -19.47 9.41 12.12
N SER A 309 -19.53 8.20 12.68
CA SER A 309 -19.14 6.97 11.99
C SER A 309 -19.97 6.62 10.75
N GLU A 310 -21.10 7.31 10.52
CA GLU A 310 -21.90 7.26 9.29
C GLU A 310 -21.25 7.99 8.11
N TYR A 311 -20.25 8.84 8.38
CA TYR A 311 -19.56 9.65 7.37
C TYR A 311 -18.22 9.06 7.00
N LEU A 312 -18.01 8.95 5.69
CA LEU A 312 -16.78 8.52 5.06
C LEU A 312 -16.20 9.71 4.30
N VAL A 313 -14.93 9.99 4.50
CA VAL A 313 -14.16 10.90 3.64
C VAL A 313 -13.24 10.06 2.76
N ALA A 314 -13.28 10.29 1.46
CA ALA A 314 -12.49 9.57 0.47
C ALA A 314 -11.59 10.53 -0.31
N GLY A 315 -10.32 10.14 -0.45
CA GLY A 315 -9.34 10.78 -1.30
C GLY A 315 -9.23 10.06 -2.65
N SER A 316 -8.82 10.79 -3.69
CA SER A 316 -8.77 10.27 -5.06
C SER A 316 -7.49 10.67 -5.79
N GLY A 317 -7.24 10.05 -6.94
CA GLY A 317 -6.26 10.47 -7.95
C GLY A 317 -6.63 11.76 -8.69
N GLU A 318 -7.88 12.21 -8.53
CA GLU A 318 -8.31 13.56 -8.88
C GLU A 318 -8.11 14.51 -7.68
N PRO A 319 -7.87 15.82 -7.89
CA PRO A 319 -7.68 16.79 -6.80
C PRO A 319 -9.01 17.12 -6.13
N SER A 320 -9.60 16.13 -5.46
CA SER A 320 -10.82 16.31 -4.69
C SER A 320 -10.86 15.44 -3.43
N LEU A 321 -11.63 15.90 -2.45
CA LEU A 321 -12.09 15.11 -1.32
C LEU A 321 -13.61 14.99 -1.42
N LYS A 322 -14.11 13.77 -1.21
CA LYS A 322 -15.55 13.52 -1.22
C LYS A 322 -16.01 13.00 0.13
N VAL A 323 -17.10 13.57 0.63
CA VAL A 323 -17.75 13.12 1.86
C VAL A 323 -19.01 12.36 1.50
N PHE A 324 -19.16 11.16 2.05
CA PHE A 324 -20.32 10.30 1.82
C PHE A 324 -21.02 9.96 3.13
N ASP A 325 -22.35 9.95 3.09
CA ASP A 325 -23.14 9.05 3.92
C ASP A 325 -23.02 7.67 3.26
N TRP A 326 -22.12 6.86 3.80
CA TRP A 326 -21.74 5.62 3.16
C TRP A 326 -22.80 4.53 3.32
N GLN A 327 -23.65 4.59 4.35
CA GLN A 327 -24.73 3.63 4.52
C GLN A 327 -25.75 3.73 3.38
N ASN A 328 -26.05 4.96 2.99
CA ASN A 328 -27.01 5.25 1.92
C ASN A 328 -26.34 5.44 0.55
N GLY A 329 -25.01 5.35 0.46
CA GLY A 329 -24.24 5.58 -0.77
C GLY A 329 -24.37 7.01 -1.31
N ARG A 330 -24.69 7.99 -0.44
CA ARG A 330 -25.02 9.36 -0.86
C ARG A 330 -23.81 10.28 -0.69
N LEU A 331 -23.44 10.98 -1.77
CA LEU A 331 -22.47 12.08 -1.74
C LEU A 331 -23.08 13.28 -0.99
N LEU A 332 -22.37 13.75 0.04
CA LEU A 332 -22.75 14.90 0.87
C LEU A 332 -22.03 16.17 0.43
N ASP A 333 -20.72 16.08 0.18
CA ASP A 333 -19.90 17.21 -0.22
C ASP A 333 -18.73 16.79 -1.11
N GLU A 334 -18.24 17.74 -1.91
CA GLU A 334 -17.09 17.60 -2.80
C GLU A 334 -16.22 18.86 -2.69
N GLU A 335 -15.06 18.73 -2.04
CA GLU A 335 -14.04 19.78 -1.94
C GLU A 335 -13.07 19.62 -3.12
N LEU A 336 -12.88 20.68 -3.89
CA LEU A 336 -12.08 20.71 -5.13
C LEU A 336 -10.77 21.50 -4.98
N PHE A 337 -10.41 21.89 -3.74
CA PHE A 337 -9.24 22.67 -3.41
C PHE A 337 -9.18 24.03 -4.13
N HIS A 338 -10.32 24.65 -4.40
CA HIS A 338 -10.39 25.93 -5.12
C HIS A 338 -10.01 27.13 -4.23
N GLY A 339 -9.77 28.29 -4.87
CA GLY A 339 -9.56 29.55 -4.17
C GLY A 339 -8.20 29.63 -3.48
N ALA A 340 -8.18 29.90 -2.17
CA ALA A 340 -6.93 30.07 -1.42
C ALA A 340 -6.07 28.80 -1.42
N VAL A 341 -6.70 27.63 -1.25
CA VAL A 341 -6.00 26.34 -1.26
C VAL A 341 -5.35 26.08 -2.63
N GLN A 342 -6.04 26.43 -3.72
CA GLN A 342 -5.49 26.30 -5.07
C GLN A 342 -4.23 27.15 -5.25
N GLN A 343 -4.23 28.36 -4.70
CA GLN A 343 -3.09 29.26 -4.76
C GLN A 343 -1.91 28.69 -3.96
N ASP A 344 -2.15 28.17 -2.76
CA ASP A 344 -1.13 27.51 -1.94
C ASP A 344 -0.52 26.32 -2.68
N ILE A 345 -1.36 25.46 -3.26
CA ILE A 345 -0.94 24.31 -4.07
C ILE A 345 -0.10 24.75 -5.26
N THR A 346 -0.55 25.77 -5.99
CA THR A 346 0.16 26.30 -7.17
C THR A 346 1.52 26.86 -6.78
N ASN A 347 1.62 27.54 -5.63
CA ASN A 347 2.89 28.07 -5.11
C ASN A 347 3.85 26.96 -4.66
N ALA A 348 3.33 25.82 -4.23
CA ALA A 348 4.11 24.68 -3.75
C ALA A 348 4.55 23.72 -4.87
N LEU A 349 3.97 23.84 -6.07
CA LEU A 349 4.37 23.05 -7.23
C LEU A 349 5.69 23.56 -7.83
N PRO A 350 6.58 22.66 -8.28
CA PRO A 350 7.79 23.06 -9.00
C PRO A 350 7.44 23.64 -10.38
N GLU A 351 8.43 24.29 -11.02
CA GLU A 351 8.28 24.80 -12.38
C GLU A 351 7.84 23.69 -13.36
N ALA A 352 7.21 24.08 -14.47
CA ALA A 352 6.46 23.21 -15.38
C ALA A 352 7.24 22.01 -15.99
N ASP A 353 8.56 21.99 -15.85
CA ASP A 353 9.46 20.96 -16.40
C ASP A 353 9.21 19.54 -15.84
N GLU A 354 8.53 19.40 -14.68
CA GLU A 354 8.19 18.09 -14.11
C GLU A 354 6.83 17.54 -14.57
N GLY A 355 6.08 18.29 -15.38
CA GLY A 355 4.77 17.85 -15.91
C GLY A 355 3.69 17.66 -14.84
N ARG A 356 3.92 18.16 -13.61
CA ARG A 356 2.95 18.16 -12.52
C ARG A 356 2.01 19.34 -12.65
N THR A 357 0.71 19.08 -12.53
CA THR A 357 -0.35 20.08 -12.58
C THR A 357 -1.31 19.87 -11.42
N VAL A 358 -2.05 20.91 -11.05
CA VAL A 358 -3.08 20.85 -9.99
C VAL A 358 -4.10 19.75 -10.29
N ASP A 359 -4.46 19.57 -11.57
CA ASP A 359 -5.44 18.57 -12.03
C ASP A 359 -4.95 17.11 -11.92
N ARG A 360 -3.65 16.90 -11.66
CA ARG A 360 -3.02 15.58 -11.55
C ARG A 360 -2.45 15.31 -10.17
N LEU A 361 -3.03 15.93 -9.14
CA LEU A 361 -2.68 15.67 -7.76
C LEU A 361 -3.57 14.57 -7.19
N ALA A 362 -2.94 13.60 -6.54
CA ALA A 362 -3.63 12.57 -5.79
C ALA A 362 -3.57 12.86 -4.29
N VAL A 363 -4.67 12.61 -3.58
CA VAL A 363 -4.69 12.61 -2.11
C VAL A 363 -3.93 11.39 -1.60
N THR A 364 -2.99 11.57 -0.68
CA THR A 364 -2.15 10.46 -0.16
C THR A 364 -2.63 9.89 1.15
N GLY A 365 -3.18 10.73 2.01
CA GLY A 365 -3.56 10.34 3.35
C GLY A 365 -4.54 11.32 3.93
N ILE A 366 -5.40 10.78 4.77
CA ILE A 366 -6.46 11.47 5.49
C ILE A 366 -6.35 11.01 6.94
N TRP A 367 -6.10 11.95 7.86
CA TRP A 367 -5.92 11.66 9.28
C TRP A 367 -6.95 12.44 10.10
N PRO A 368 -8.03 11.79 10.56
CA PRO A 368 -8.98 12.42 11.46
C PRO A 368 -8.39 12.50 12.86
N ILE A 369 -8.44 13.69 13.45
CA ILE A 369 -8.06 13.93 14.83
C ILE A 369 -9.33 13.90 15.65
N HIS A 370 -9.44 12.92 16.55
CA HIS A 370 -10.56 12.81 17.47
C HIS A 370 -10.18 11.88 18.62
N TYR A 371 -9.67 12.47 19.69
CA TYR A 371 -9.52 11.77 20.95
C TYR A 371 -9.69 12.75 22.10
N SER A 372 -10.31 12.31 23.19
CA SER A 372 -10.33 13.09 24.42
C SER A 372 -8.96 12.91 25.08
N ALA A 373 -8.13 13.96 25.08
CA ALA A 373 -6.84 13.93 25.74
C ALA A 373 -7.09 13.82 27.25
N ALA A 374 -6.97 12.60 27.80
CA ALA A 374 -7.05 12.41 29.24
C ALA A 374 -5.85 13.14 29.87
N GLN A 375 -6.17 14.22 30.61
CA GLN A 375 -5.33 14.99 31.53
C GLN A 375 -4.65 16.28 31.05
N ASN A 376 -4.69 16.69 29.79
CA ASN A 376 -4.33 18.06 29.39
C ASN A 376 -4.90 18.28 27.98
N SER A 377 -6.16 18.71 27.87
CA SER A 377 -6.67 19.30 26.63
C SER A 377 -6.53 20.82 26.73
N PRO A 378 -6.33 21.56 25.62
CA PRO A 378 -6.43 23.01 25.64
C PRO A 378 -7.92 23.37 25.76
N ASN A 379 -8.42 23.43 26.99
CA ASN A 379 -9.68 24.07 27.40
C ASN A 379 -10.99 23.67 26.68
N THR A 380 -10.98 22.63 25.83
CA THR A 380 -12.18 22.04 25.26
C THR A 380 -12.48 20.71 25.96
N SER A 381 -13.70 20.59 26.50
CA SER A 381 -14.24 19.32 27.02
C SER A 381 -14.49 18.30 25.91
N GLN A 382 -14.50 18.76 24.65
CA GLN A 382 -14.74 18.00 23.44
C GLN A 382 -13.46 17.88 22.59
N PRO A 383 -13.23 16.74 21.92
CA PRO A 383 -12.14 16.59 20.97
C PRO A 383 -12.32 17.54 19.77
N PRO A 384 -11.23 18.04 19.15
CA PRO A 384 -11.32 18.87 17.96
C PRO A 384 -11.75 17.98 16.81
N HIS A 385 -12.84 18.30 16.14
CA HIS A 385 -13.28 17.58 14.94
C HIS A 385 -12.53 18.10 13.72
N ILE A 386 -11.22 17.80 13.66
CA ILE A 386 -10.31 18.26 12.61
C ILE A 386 -9.85 17.08 11.76
N LEU A 387 -9.79 17.31 10.45
CA LEU A 387 -9.28 16.40 9.45
C LEU A 387 -8.00 16.96 8.84
N LEU A 388 -6.94 16.17 8.79
CA LEU A 388 -5.71 16.51 8.08
C LEU A 388 -5.63 15.76 6.77
N VAL A 389 -5.19 16.43 5.71
CA VAL A 389 -5.11 15.88 4.35
C VAL A 389 -3.79 16.26 3.70
N ALA A 390 -3.10 15.28 3.11
CA ALA A 390 -1.88 15.50 2.34
C ALA A 390 -2.06 15.08 0.88
N LEU A 391 -1.40 15.80 -0.02
CA LEU A 391 -1.37 15.52 -1.46
C LEU A 391 0.02 14.97 -1.86
N GLU A 392 0.07 14.07 -2.84
CA GLU A 392 1.30 13.37 -3.19
C GLU A 392 2.39 14.33 -3.62
N GLY A 393 3.58 14.20 -3.01
CA GLY A 393 4.75 14.99 -3.38
C GLY A 393 4.57 16.49 -3.18
N LEU A 394 3.69 16.93 -2.27
CA LEU A 394 3.56 18.34 -1.89
C LEU A 394 3.97 18.57 -0.43
N PRO A 395 4.59 19.73 -0.13
CA PRO A 395 4.96 20.14 1.22
C PRO A 395 3.80 20.86 1.95
N LEU A 396 2.56 20.43 1.71
CA LEU A 396 1.35 21.09 2.23
C LEU A 396 0.47 20.09 2.99
N LEU A 397 0.22 20.38 4.26
CA LEU A 397 -0.74 19.65 5.08
C LEU A 397 -1.97 20.53 5.25
N LEU A 398 -3.08 20.09 4.66
CA LEU A 398 -4.34 20.82 4.66
C LEU A 398 -5.18 20.39 5.86
N SER A 399 -5.63 21.35 6.66
CA SER A 399 -6.53 21.14 7.79
C SER A 399 -7.95 21.53 7.40
N TYR A 400 -8.91 20.65 7.68
CA TYR A 400 -10.33 20.85 7.43
C TYR A 400 -11.14 20.60 8.70
N LYS A 401 -12.28 21.27 8.80
CA LYS A 401 -13.36 20.95 9.75
C LYS A 401 -14.51 20.34 8.97
N LEU A 402 -15.23 19.42 9.60
CA LEU A 402 -16.44 18.82 9.04
C LEU A 402 -17.64 19.36 9.80
N ASP A 403 -18.56 20.03 9.10
CA ASP A 403 -19.79 20.51 9.72
C ASP A 403 -20.81 19.38 9.98
N ASP A 404 -21.90 19.71 10.67
CA ASP A 404 -22.95 18.74 11.01
C ASP A 404 -23.68 18.18 9.79
N TYR A 405 -23.60 18.84 8.63
CA TYR A 405 -24.22 18.43 7.37
C TYR A 405 -23.26 17.62 6.48
N GLY A 406 -22.01 17.44 6.90
CA GLY A 406 -20.98 16.72 6.16
C GLY A 406 -20.23 17.57 5.15
N LYS A 407 -20.27 18.90 5.28
CA LYS A 407 -19.50 19.83 4.45
C LYS A 407 -18.09 20.02 4.99
N LEU A 408 -17.10 19.95 4.11
CA LEU A 408 -15.71 20.26 4.41
C LEU A 408 -15.50 21.78 4.40
N LEU A 409 -14.90 22.28 5.46
CA LEU A 409 -14.54 23.68 5.63
C LEU A 409 -13.03 23.75 5.82
N HIS A 410 -12.33 24.35 4.86
CA HIS A 410 -10.90 24.59 5.01
C HIS A 410 -10.63 25.43 6.26
N HIS A 411 -9.72 24.94 7.09
CA HIS A 411 -9.37 25.53 8.37
C HIS A 411 -8.02 26.24 8.29
N GLN A 412 -6.99 25.55 7.81
CA GLN A 412 -5.63 26.08 7.74
C GLN A 412 -4.80 25.29 6.72
N THR A 413 -3.86 25.95 6.06
CA THR A 413 -2.80 25.30 5.25
C THR A 413 -1.49 25.38 6.02
N LEU A 414 -0.86 24.23 6.28
CA LEU A 414 0.46 24.13 6.90
C LEU A 414 1.50 23.87 5.81
N THR A 415 2.49 24.76 5.68
CA THR A 415 3.60 24.61 4.73
C THR A 415 4.84 24.07 5.44
N LEU A 416 5.36 22.94 4.98
CA LEU A 416 6.52 22.24 5.53
C LEU A 416 7.78 22.45 4.69
N ALA A 417 8.93 22.07 5.23
CA ALA A 417 10.24 22.14 4.58
C ALA A 417 10.48 21.02 3.54
N GLY A 418 9.54 20.10 3.36
CA GLY A 418 9.60 19.01 2.39
C GLY A 418 8.26 18.31 2.22
N ASN A 419 8.21 17.38 1.28
CA ASN A 419 6.97 16.66 0.98
C ASN A 419 6.58 15.75 2.14
N ILE A 420 5.28 15.66 2.38
CA ILE A 420 4.75 14.84 3.47
C ILE A 420 4.77 13.36 3.05
N LEU A 421 5.28 12.51 3.93
CA LEU A 421 5.27 11.05 3.74
C LEU A 421 4.22 10.36 4.61
N ASP A 422 4.08 10.80 5.87
CA ASP A 422 3.09 10.27 6.80
C ASP A 422 2.87 11.23 7.98
N VAL A 423 1.74 11.09 8.66
CA VAL A 423 1.38 11.89 9.85
C VAL A 423 1.05 10.96 11.02
N GLY A 424 1.76 11.14 12.13
CA GLY A 424 1.48 10.48 13.40
C GLY A 424 0.80 11.46 14.35
N ILE A 425 -0.43 11.14 14.78
CA ILE A 425 -1.15 11.95 15.77
C ILE A 425 -0.74 11.49 17.16
N GLY A 426 -0.04 12.37 17.90
CA GLY A 426 0.47 12.12 19.23
C GLY A 426 -0.60 12.12 20.32
N PRO A 427 -0.26 11.63 21.53
CA PRO A 427 -1.20 11.43 22.65
C PRO A 427 -1.52 12.68 23.49
N ALA A 428 -0.62 13.66 23.52
CA ALA A 428 -0.80 14.88 24.29
C ALA A 428 -1.29 15.99 23.37
N LEU A 429 -2.38 16.68 23.75
CA LEU A 429 -2.84 17.93 23.13
C LEU A 429 -3.06 17.91 21.59
N TRP A 430 -3.26 16.74 21.01
CA TRP A 430 -3.38 16.54 19.55
C TRP A 430 -2.13 16.93 18.76
N ASP A 431 -0.96 16.89 19.40
CA ASP A 431 0.31 17.17 18.74
C ASP A 431 0.49 16.24 17.54
N ILE A 432 0.78 16.80 16.38
CA ILE A 432 1.00 16.02 15.16
C ILE A 432 2.50 15.99 14.86
N VAL A 433 2.99 14.80 14.54
CA VAL A 433 4.34 14.57 14.03
C VAL A 433 4.23 14.25 12.55
N VAL A 434 4.89 15.02 11.69
CA VAL A 434 4.85 14.84 10.24
C VAL A 434 6.21 14.35 9.77
N SER A 435 6.23 13.22 9.07
CA SER A 435 7.44 12.71 8.43
C SER A 435 7.68 13.36 7.07
N ILE A 436 8.93 13.76 6.81
CA ILE A 436 9.29 14.58 5.66
C ILE A 436 10.21 13.83 4.68
N ASP A 437 9.96 14.01 3.38
CA ASP A 437 10.88 13.64 2.33
C ASP A 437 12.11 14.57 2.32
N THR A 438 13.22 14.01 2.79
CA THR A 438 14.52 14.67 2.85
C THR A 438 15.36 14.51 1.58
N VAL A 439 14.90 13.75 0.60
CA VAL A 439 15.65 13.36 -0.60
C VAL A 439 15.28 14.23 -1.79
N HIS A 440 13.98 14.43 -2.05
CA HIS A 440 13.50 15.25 -3.17
C HIS A 440 13.29 16.69 -2.77
N ARG A 441 13.36 17.60 -3.74
CA ARG A 441 13.01 19.01 -3.53
C ARG A 441 11.53 19.11 -3.12
N PRO A 442 11.15 20.06 -2.24
CA PRO A 442 9.74 20.33 -1.96
C PRO A 442 8.95 20.54 -3.26
N GLY A 443 7.80 19.88 -3.37
CA GLY A 443 6.93 19.87 -4.54
C GLY A 443 7.28 18.82 -5.61
N SER A 444 8.48 18.24 -5.56
CA SER A 444 8.99 17.31 -6.57
C SER A 444 8.98 15.86 -6.08
N VAL A 445 8.68 14.92 -6.99
CA VAL A 445 8.77 13.47 -6.76
C VAL A 445 9.93 12.81 -7.55
N LYS A 446 10.74 13.63 -8.21
CA LYS A 446 11.78 13.19 -9.17
C LYS A 446 13.10 13.92 -8.99
N THR A 447 13.06 15.22 -8.75
CA THR A 447 14.24 16.07 -8.64
C THR A 447 14.81 16.01 -7.23
N LEU A 448 16.07 15.61 -7.14
CA LEU A 448 16.80 15.51 -5.88
C LEU A 448 17.18 16.90 -5.33
N ARG A 449 17.27 17.01 -4.00
CA ARG A 449 17.83 18.20 -3.34
C ARG A 449 19.32 18.35 -3.69
N PRO A 450 19.82 19.59 -3.91
CA PRO A 450 21.26 19.83 -4.07
C PRO A 450 22.03 19.54 -2.77
N GLU A 451 23.24 18.98 -2.87
CA GLU A 451 24.09 18.69 -1.70
C GLU A 451 24.50 19.95 -0.91
N GLU A 452 24.44 21.13 -1.54
CA GLU A 452 24.78 22.42 -0.94
C GLU A 452 23.69 22.99 -0.01
N THR A 453 22.50 22.39 -0.01
CA THR A 453 21.40 22.82 0.87
C THR A 453 21.55 22.23 2.27
N PRO A 454 21.18 22.99 3.34
CA PRO A 454 21.17 22.45 4.70
C PRO A 454 20.36 21.16 4.77
N ALA A 455 20.85 20.17 5.52
CA ALA A 455 20.13 18.92 5.71
C ALA A 455 18.74 19.24 6.29
N PRO A 456 17.65 18.82 5.62
CA PRO A 456 16.31 19.09 6.11
C PRO A 456 16.03 18.31 7.39
N GLU A 457 15.13 18.86 8.19
CA GLU A 457 14.54 18.16 9.33
C GLU A 457 13.81 16.90 8.84
N LEU A 458 13.92 15.82 9.63
CA LEU A 458 13.31 14.52 9.33
C LEU A 458 11.82 14.53 9.70
N PHE A 459 11.52 15.24 10.79
CA PHE A 459 10.19 15.46 11.33
C PHE A 459 9.93 16.95 11.51
N GLU A 460 8.71 17.38 11.22
CA GLU A 460 8.16 18.64 11.76
C GLU A 460 6.98 18.31 12.69
N THR A 461 6.80 19.10 13.74
CA THR A 461 5.75 18.89 14.74
C THR A 461 4.87 20.12 14.87
N PHE A 462 3.57 19.91 15.04
CA PHE A 462 2.62 20.99 15.27
C PHE A 462 1.73 20.68 16.46
N GLU A 463 1.41 21.71 17.24
CA GLU A 463 0.49 21.66 18.37
C GLU A 463 -0.75 22.47 18.05
N LEU A 464 -1.89 22.08 18.62
CA LEU A 464 -3.16 22.77 18.41
C LEU A 464 -3.36 23.81 19.51
N PHE A 465 -3.09 25.07 19.19
CA PHE A 465 -3.30 26.21 20.09
C PHE A 465 -4.78 26.57 20.18
N SER A 466 -5.21 26.99 21.38
CA SER A 466 -6.54 27.54 21.68
C SER A 466 -6.39 28.89 22.36
N ASN A 467 -7.23 29.86 21.97
CA ASN A 467 -7.22 31.22 22.49
C ASN A 467 -7.92 31.41 23.87
N LEU A 468 -8.44 30.36 24.49
CA LEU A 468 -9.05 30.42 25.82
C LEU A 468 -8.01 30.17 26.92
N ASP A 469 -7.92 31.08 27.90
CA ASP A 469 -7.09 30.93 29.10
C ASP A 469 -7.73 29.97 30.13
N ASP A 470 -6.92 29.26 30.91
CA ASP A 470 -7.27 28.25 31.94
C ASP A 470 -8.18 28.75 33.10
N MET A 471 -8.67 29.98 33.06
CA MET A 471 -9.36 30.63 34.17
C MET A 471 -10.88 30.75 33.94
N ASN A 472 -11.60 29.76 34.47
CA ASN A 472 -12.82 29.91 35.27
C ASN A 472 -14.03 30.71 34.72
N ASP A 473 -14.15 30.94 33.41
CA ASP A 473 -15.31 31.62 32.83
C ASP A 473 -16.34 30.66 32.20
N SER A 474 -17.61 30.95 32.51
CA SER A 474 -18.80 30.13 32.29
C SER A 474 -18.96 29.55 30.88
N THR A 475 -19.27 28.25 30.84
CA THR A 475 -19.19 27.31 29.71
C THR A 475 -20.13 27.55 28.52
N GLU A 476 -21.17 28.37 28.63
CA GLU A 476 -22.20 28.48 27.58
C GLU A 476 -22.00 29.68 26.62
N GLN A 477 -21.13 30.64 26.94
CA GLN A 477 -20.87 31.82 26.08
C GLN A 477 -19.53 31.77 25.32
N LEU A 478 -18.64 30.83 25.65
CA LEU A 478 -17.28 30.75 25.09
C LEU A 478 -17.15 29.95 23.79
N GLU A 479 -18.05 29.00 23.50
CA GLU A 479 -17.98 28.15 22.28
C GLU A 479 -18.02 28.94 20.97
N HIS A 480 -18.59 30.15 20.97
CA HIS A 480 -18.65 31.00 19.78
C HIS A 480 -17.34 31.73 19.44
N TYR A 481 -16.34 31.73 20.32
CA TYR A 481 -15.08 32.48 20.13
C TYR A 481 -13.81 31.63 20.24
N THR A 482 -13.93 30.30 20.39
CA THR A 482 -12.75 29.41 20.41
C THR A 482 -12.10 29.34 19.05
N GLU A 483 -10.94 29.97 18.92
CA GLU A 483 -10.09 29.87 17.73
C GLU A 483 -9.05 28.80 17.98
N LEU A 484 -9.19 27.67 17.29
CA LEU A 484 -8.18 26.62 17.23
C LEU A 484 -7.24 26.93 16.06
N ARG A 485 -5.93 26.87 16.27
CA ARG A 485 -4.95 27.05 15.19
C ARG A 485 -3.74 26.15 15.40
N TRP A 486 -3.20 25.66 14.30
CA TRP A 486 -1.97 24.87 14.34
C TRP A 486 -0.76 25.78 14.40
N GLU A 487 0.12 25.52 15.36
CA GLU A 487 1.41 26.19 15.53
C GLU A 487 2.54 25.17 15.48
N ARG A 488 3.72 25.58 14.99
CA ARG A 488 4.90 24.72 15.02
C ARG A 488 5.35 24.51 16.46
N SER A 489 5.50 23.27 16.86
CA SER A 489 6.04 22.90 18.17
C SER A 489 7.55 22.67 18.10
N SER A 490 8.23 22.85 19.23
CA SER A 490 9.67 22.59 19.37
C SER A 490 10.02 21.10 19.53
N TYR A 491 9.02 20.23 19.69
CA TYR A 491 9.20 18.80 19.90
C TYR A 491 9.97 18.12 18.74
N ALA A 492 9.79 18.60 17.51
CA ALA A 492 10.57 18.19 16.34
C ALA A 492 12.08 18.25 16.57
N MET A 493 12.59 19.26 17.30
CA MET A 493 14.02 19.39 17.56
C MET A 493 14.57 18.18 18.32
N LEU A 494 13.81 17.67 19.31
CA LEU A 494 14.19 16.51 20.11
C LEU A 494 14.20 15.23 19.27
N LEU A 495 13.12 15.00 18.51
CA LEU A 495 13.00 13.86 17.60
C LEU A 495 14.11 13.86 16.53
N ASN A 496 14.37 15.01 15.90
CA ASN A 496 15.38 15.14 14.86
C ASN A 496 16.80 14.90 15.40
N ASN A 497 17.11 15.39 16.60
CA ASN A 497 18.41 15.15 17.24
C ASN A 497 18.65 13.66 17.50
N ALA A 498 17.65 12.95 17.99
CA ALA A 498 17.76 11.51 18.25
C ALA A 498 17.80 10.69 16.96
N ALA A 499 16.92 11.00 16.00
CA ALA A 499 16.83 10.27 14.74
C ALA A 499 18.05 10.49 13.82
N ALA A 500 18.76 11.62 13.97
CA ALA A 500 20.02 11.87 13.28
C ALA A 500 21.15 10.92 13.74
N ALA A 501 21.09 10.40 14.97
CA ALA A 501 22.07 9.46 15.49
C ALA A 501 21.88 8.02 14.97
N VAL A 502 20.74 7.71 14.35
CA VAL A 502 20.43 6.37 13.85
C VAL A 502 21.04 6.14 12.48
N GLU A 503 21.84 5.07 12.36
CA GLU A 503 22.42 4.66 11.08
C GLU A 503 21.33 4.05 10.18
N ARG A 504 20.89 4.84 9.20
CA ARG A 504 19.87 4.44 8.22
C ARG A 504 20.49 3.92 6.94
N ILE A 505 19.78 2.99 6.30
CA ILE A 505 20.18 2.43 5.02
C ILE A 505 20.23 3.54 3.97
N LYS A 506 21.34 3.57 3.23
CA LYS A 506 21.53 4.50 2.12
C LYS A 506 20.99 3.88 0.84
N VAL A 507 20.11 4.60 0.16
CA VAL A 507 19.51 4.21 -1.11
C VAL A 507 20.27 4.87 -2.26
N SER A 508 20.42 4.14 -3.37
CA SER A 508 20.99 4.70 -4.59
C SER A 508 20.09 5.82 -5.13
N THR A 509 20.72 6.94 -5.44
CA THR A 509 20.07 8.12 -6.02
C THR A 509 20.09 8.10 -7.54
N GLU A 510 20.82 7.15 -8.15
CA GLU A 510 20.88 7.01 -9.60
C GLU A 510 19.70 6.18 -10.13
N PRO A 511 18.95 6.66 -11.15
CA PRO A 511 17.90 5.89 -11.78
C PRO A 511 18.48 4.62 -12.41
N PRO A 512 17.80 3.47 -12.29
CA PRO A 512 18.23 2.27 -13.00
C PRO A 512 18.28 2.58 -14.50
N PRO A 513 19.29 2.07 -15.23
CA PRO A 513 19.42 2.35 -16.66
C PRO A 513 18.18 1.81 -17.38
N GLN A 514 17.30 2.73 -17.82
CA GLN A 514 16.02 2.55 -18.55
C GLN A 514 14.71 3.01 -17.83
N SER A 515 14.73 3.64 -16.65
CA SER A 515 13.47 4.15 -16.06
C SER A 515 12.96 5.42 -16.76
N LYS A 516 11.93 5.29 -17.61
CA LYS A 516 11.10 6.41 -18.09
C LYS A 516 9.91 6.69 -17.15
N GLY A 517 9.98 6.23 -15.91
CA GLY A 517 8.91 6.38 -14.91
C GLY A 517 8.65 7.83 -14.52
N VAL A 518 7.47 8.06 -13.94
CA VAL A 518 7.08 9.36 -13.34
C VAL A 518 8.02 9.72 -12.19
N TYR A 519 8.48 8.72 -11.46
CA TYR A 519 9.29 8.88 -10.26
C TYR A 519 10.79 8.68 -10.52
N GLY A 520 11.61 9.30 -9.67
CA GLY A 520 13.05 8.99 -9.58
C GLY A 520 13.30 7.63 -8.90
N ALA A 521 14.56 7.18 -8.84
CA ALA A 521 14.94 5.88 -8.25
C ALA A 521 14.43 5.70 -6.81
N VAL A 522 14.60 6.73 -5.99
CA VAL A 522 14.11 6.78 -4.60
C VAL A 522 12.61 7.11 -4.57
N GLY A 523 12.13 7.91 -5.53
CA GLY A 523 10.72 8.26 -5.66
C GLY A 523 9.81 7.03 -5.82
N GLU A 524 10.23 6.00 -6.56
CA GLU A 524 9.50 4.73 -6.69
C GLU A 524 9.32 3.94 -5.37
N VAL A 525 10.03 4.33 -4.31
CA VAL A 525 9.90 3.75 -2.97
C VAL A 525 9.00 4.59 -2.07
N LEU A 526 9.00 5.91 -2.26
CA LEU A 526 8.30 6.88 -1.41
C LEU A 526 6.92 7.25 -1.93
N TYR A 527 6.75 7.18 -3.24
CA TYR A 527 5.56 7.59 -3.98
C TYR A 527 5.09 6.45 -4.87
N GLY A 528 3.85 6.52 -5.34
CA GLY A 528 3.33 5.47 -6.21
C GLY A 528 1.90 5.64 -6.70
N LEU A 529 1.20 6.72 -6.33
CA LEU A 529 -0.20 6.89 -6.70
C LEU A 529 -0.38 7.14 -8.21
N GLU A 530 0.55 7.83 -8.88
CA GLU A 530 0.49 8.02 -10.33
C GLU A 530 0.56 6.70 -11.11
N ASN A 531 1.10 5.62 -10.52
CA ASN A 531 1.10 4.29 -11.15
C ASN A 531 -0.31 3.67 -11.20
N LEU A 532 -1.26 4.17 -10.41
CA LEU A 532 -2.67 3.76 -10.44
C LEU A 532 -3.45 4.47 -11.54
N ARG A 533 -2.95 5.58 -12.10
CA ARG A 533 -3.66 6.29 -13.15
C ARG A 533 -3.80 5.42 -14.40
N LYS A 534 -4.95 5.47 -15.07
CA LYS A 534 -5.20 4.71 -16.30
C LYS A 534 -4.37 5.34 -17.42
N LYS A 535 -3.47 4.57 -18.05
CA LYS A 535 -2.71 5.03 -19.22
C LYS A 535 -3.71 5.26 -20.36
N SER A 536 -3.65 6.42 -21.03
CA SER A 536 -4.50 6.67 -22.19
C SER A 536 -4.19 5.64 -23.30
N HIS A 537 -5.18 5.28 -24.12
CA HIS A 537 -5.08 4.24 -25.16
C HIS A 537 -3.90 4.37 -26.16
N GLY A 538 -3.11 5.44 -26.12
CA GLY A 538 -1.90 5.66 -26.93
C GLY A 538 -0.56 5.31 -26.28
N GLU A 539 -0.50 5.00 -24.98
CA GLU A 539 0.74 4.74 -24.21
C GLU A 539 0.89 3.31 -23.71
N ALA A 540 0.06 2.38 -24.21
CA ALA A 540 0.17 0.96 -23.91
C ALA A 540 1.28 0.30 -24.72
N ASN A 541 2.54 0.54 -24.34
CA ASN A 541 3.64 -0.41 -24.51
C ASN A 541 4.85 0.05 -23.71
N VAL A 542 5.49 -0.89 -23.02
CA VAL A 542 6.65 -0.73 -22.11
C VAL A 542 6.25 -0.55 -20.64
N ASP A 543 5.58 -1.57 -20.09
CA ASP A 543 5.94 -2.14 -18.79
C ASP A 543 5.57 -3.62 -18.88
N GLY A 544 6.48 -4.51 -18.47
CA GLY A 544 6.40 -5.95 -18.71
C GLY A 544 5.32 -6.65 -17.90
N GLU A 545 4.05 -6.37 -18.19
CA GLU A 545 2.96 -7.30 -17.94
C GLU A 545 3.09 -8.44 -18.96
N GLU A 546 3.16 -9.69 -18.49
CA GLU A 546 2.97 -10.83 -19.37
C GLU A 546 1.57 -10.71 -20.00
N PRO A 547 1.45 -10.55 -21.32
CA PRO A 547 0.14 -10.60 -21.94
C PRO A 547 -0.41 -12.01 -21.73
N LEU A 548 -1.60 -12.09 -21.13
CA LEU A 548 -2.45 -13.27 -21.27
C LEU A 548 -2.75 -13.41 -22.77
N GLU A 549 -2.15 -14.42 -23.41
CA GLU A 549 -2.47 -14.77 -24.79
C GLU A 549 -3.93 -15.22 -24.87
N GLU A 550 -4.85 -14.29 -25.14
CA GLU A 550 -6.18 -14.62 -25.65
C GLU A 550 -6.07 -14.88 -27.16
N ALA A 551 -6.08 -16.17 -27.53
CA ALA A 551 -6.19 -16.60 -28.91
C ALA A 551 -7.61 -16.31 -29.45
N ILE A 552 -7.78 -15.16 -30.10
CA ILE A 552 -8.96 -14.90 -30.94
C ILE A 552 -8.74 -15.64 -32.27
N VAL A 553 -9.51 -16.70 -32.49
CA VAL A 553 -9.64 -17.35 -33.80
C VAL A 553 -10.78 -16.65 -34.54
N GLU A 554 -10.46 -15.67 -35.38
CA GLU A 554 -11.42 -15.13 -36.34
C GLU A 554 -11.59 -16.12 -37.50
N ALA A 555 -12.77 -16.74 -37.56
CA ALA A 555 -13.21 -17.51 -38.70
C ALA A 555 -13.83 -16.54 -39.73
N GLU A 556 -13.20 -16.43 -40.90
CA GLU A 556 -13.78 -15.80 -42.08
C GLU A 556 -15.07 -16.52 -42.48
N MET A 557 -16.20 -15.82 -42.44
CA MET A 557 -17.38 -16.18 -43.22
C MET A 557 -17.86 -14.96 -44.00
N GLY A 558 -17.44 -14.92 -45.26
CA GLY A 558 -18.10 -14.12 -46.28
C GLY A 558 -19.48 -14.70 -46.60
N THR A 559 -20.49 -13.85 -46.68
CA THR A 559 -21.47 -13.75 -47.78
C THR A 559 -22.62 -12.83 -47.35
N THR A 560 -22.68 -11.66 -48.00
CA THR A 560 -23.81 -10.72 -47.95
C THR A 560 -25.01 -11.26 -48.71
N PRO A 561 -26.26 -11.19 -48.19
CA PRO A 561 -27.45 -11.30 -49.01
C PRO A 561 -28.01 -9.92 -49.37
N GLU A 562 -28.29 -9.73 -50.66
CA GLU A 562 -29.00 -8.58 -51.25
C GLU A 562 -30.48 -8.49 -50.82
N PRO A 563 -31.12 -7.31 -50.92
CA PRO A 563 -32.48 -7.07 -50.47
C PRO A 563 -33.53 -7.51 -51.51
N ILE A 564 -34.53 -8.28 -51.08
CA ILE A 564 -35.70 -8.64 -51.89
C ILE A 564 -36.83 -7.65 -51.60
N ILE A 565 -37.26 -6.97 -52.65
CA ILE A 565 -38.44 -6.11 -52.77
C ILE A 565 -39.70 -6.97 -52.72
N ALA A 566 -40.70 -6.60 -51.92
CA ALA A 566 -42.03 -7.21 -51.92
C ALA A 566 -43.08 -6.18 -52.37
N GLU A 567 -43.66 -6.43 -53.55
CA GLU A 567 -44.84 -5.75 -54.11
C GLU A 567 -46.11 -6.04 -53.29
N GLN A 568 -47.00 -5.04 -53.27
CA GLN A 568 -48.38 -5.12 -52.79
C GLN A 568 -49.25 -6.01 -53.69
N VAL A 569 -50.11 -6.85 -53.12
CA VAL A 569 -51.45 -7.17 -53.68
C VAL A 569 -52.48 -7.37 -52.56
N HIS A 570 -53.62 -6.70 -52.72
CA HIS A 570 -54.87 -6.76 -51.94
C HIS A 570 -55.46 -8.17 -51.74
N VAL A 571 -56.14 -8.36 -50.60
CA VAL A 571 -57.60 -8.58 -50.51
C VAL A 571 -58.15 -7.81 -49.31
#